data_AF-A0A8J3TLE3-F1
#
_entry.id   AF-A0A8J3TLE3-F1
#
_cell.length_a   1.000
_cell.length_b   1.000
_cell.length_c   1.000
_cell.angle_alpha   90.00
_cell.angle_beta   90.00
_cell.angle_gamma   90.00
#
_symmetry.space_group_name_H-M   'P 1'
#
loop_
_entity.id
_entity.type
_entity.pdbx_description
1 polymer ?
#
loop_
_entity_poly.entity_id
_entity_poly.type
_entity_poly.pdbx_seq_one_letter_code
_entity_poly.pdbx_strand_id
1 'polypeptide(L)'
;MSQATQLGRRAVRIGTLSIGDGTPVAVIGGDDARWVSLRGHHGRSSADEVIGKARAGWAGPLLVEPFSAADLGAIAENADGVVIGAAWMQDFRLVQAVARVGLPVVVQRGQAATLEEWLAIADYCAAEGNDQVVLCESGSRTHLGGTTLDLALMRAAAERSGRPVLADLGDDPALAPAAVAAGADGLLLSCGVTPEAAEAAHEAASVVGALVRPEAPGSVGAARAAIDRVDAALATLLERRIALAGTVQRLKPVGGFRGRDMDRERRLVAAMARRAPSLGEARLAPVMNAVIEAGLRVAEEDSRR
;
A
#
# COMPACT_ATOMS: atom_id res chain seq x y z
N MET A 1 -16.88 -18.97 21.74
CA MET A 1 -16.86 -18.13 20.51
C MET A 1 -16.16 -18.95 19.44
N SER A 2 -16.91 -19.36 18.42
CA SER A 2 -16.44 -20.25 17.35
C SER A 2 -15.21 -19.66 16.66
N GLN A 3 -14.08 -20.37 16.67
CA GLN A 3 -12.98 -20.07 15.77
C GLN A 3 -13.47 -20.36 14.35
N ALA A 4 -13.96 -19.33 13.66
CA ALA A 4 -14.13 -19.40 12.22
C ALA A 4 -12.74 -19.70 11.64
N THR A 5 -12.60 -20.80 10.91
CA THR A 5 -11.39 -21.15 10.18
C THR A 5 -11.07 -19.97 9.25
N GLN A 6 -10.11 -19.14 9.65
CA GLN A 6 -9.69 -17.99 8.86
C GLN A 6 -9.13 -18.55 7.55
N LEU A 7 -9.78 -18.27 6.43
CA LEU A 7 -9.29 -18.68 5.13
C LEU A 7 -7.91 -18.03 4.93
N GLY A 8 -6.90 -18.82 4.56
CA GLY A 8 -5.59 -18.28 4.22
C GLY A 8 -5.72 -17.26 3.09
N ARG A 9 -5.08 -16.09 3.22
CA ARG A 9 -5.11 -15.06 2.17
C ARG A 9 -4.43 -15.59 0.92
N ARG A 10 -5.13 -15.56 -0.21
CA ARG A 10 -4.59 -15.94 -1.52
C ARG A 10 -3.79 -14.78 -2.11
N ALA A 11 -2.83 -15.10 -2.97
CA ALA A 11 -2.17 -14.13 -3.83
C ALA A 11 -2.86 -14.06 -5.19
N VAL A 12 -2.97 -12.85 -5.74
CA VAL A 12 -3.33 -12.61 -7.13
C VAL A 12 -2.15 -11.94 -7.83
N ARG A 13 -1.81 -12.44 -9.02
CA ARG A 13 -0.70 -11.92 -9.83
C ARG A 13 -1.25 -11.09 -10.98
N ILE A 14 -0.79 -9.86 -11.12
CA ILE A 14 -1.14 -8.91 -12.19
C ILE A 14 0.16 -8.54 -12.91
N GLY A 15 0.42 -9.18 -14.05
CA GLY A 15 1.72 -9.09 -14.73
C GLY A 15 2.87 -9.57 -13.82
N THR A 16 3.77 -8.67 -13.44
CA THR A 16 4.87 -8.92 -12.49
C THR A 16 4.50 -8.62 -11.03
N LEU A 17 3.41 -7.91 -10.77
CA LEU A 17 2.95 -7.55 -9.43
C LEU A 17 2.21 -8.74 -8.79
N SER A 18 2.44 -8.96 -7.49
CA SER A 18 1.70 -9.93 -6.68
C SER A 18 1.07 -9.22 -5.50
N ILE A 19 -0.22 -9.48 -5.26
CA ILE A 19 -1.02 -8.85 -4.20
C ILE A 19 -1.62 -9.94 -3.32
N GLY A 20 -1.35 -9.89 -2.02
CA GLY A 20 -1.85 -10.86 -1.04
C GLY A 20 -0.76 -11.81 -0.53
N ASP A 21 -1.14 -12.81 0.27
CA ASP A 21 -0.23 -13.86 0.79
C ASP A 21 1.10 -13.35 1.37
N GLY A 22 1.06 -12.26 2.13
CA GLY A 22 2.26 -11.71 2.78
C GLY A 22 3.23 -10.99 1.85
N THR A 23 2.86 -10.73 0.60
CA THR A 23 3.64 -9.84 -0.28
C THR A 23 3.74 -8.42 0.31
N PRO A 24 4.74 -7.63 -0.11
CA PRO A 24 4.77 -6.20 0.15
C PRO A 24 3.46 -5.53 -0.27
N VAL A 25 3.12 -4.43 0.41
CA VAL A 25 1.95 -3.64 0.07
C VAL A 25 2.17 -2.97 -1.28
N ALA A 26 1.33 -3.29 -2.26
CA ALA A 26 1.41 -2.70 -3.59
C ALA A 26 0.87 -1.27 -3.63
N VAL A 27 1.43 -0.39 -4.45
CA VAL A 27 0.91 0.96 -4.73
C VAL A 27 0.56 1.10 -6.21
N ILE A 28 -0.70 0.86 -6.55
CA ILE A 28 -1.24 1.00 -7.91
C ILE A 28 -1.58 2.49 -8.14
N GLY A 29 -1.17 3.02 -9.29
CA GLY A 29 -1.12 4.46 -9.55
C GLY A 29 0.26 5.08 -9.23
N GLY A 30 1.18 4.29 -8.65
CA GLY A 30 2.59 4.62 -8.48
C GLY A 30 3.51 3.68 -9.29
N ASP A 31 4.69 3.40 -8.74
CA ASP A 31 5.75 2.66 -9.43
C ASP A 31 5.50 1.14 -9.51
N ASP A 32 4.60 0.58 -8.70
CA ASP A 32 4.33 -0.87 -8.72
C ASP A 32 3.43 -1.29 -9.89
N ALA A 33 2.49 -0.42 -10.27
CA ALA A 33 1.57 -0.62 -11.39
C ALA A 33 0.92 0.71 -11.80
N ARG A 34 0.74 0.92 -13.09
CA ARG A 34 -0.13 2.00 -13.59
C ARG A 34 -1.57 1.50 -13.72
N TRP A 35 -2.51 2.43 -13.67
CA TRP A 35 -3.84 2.17 -14.15
C TRP A 35 -4.45 3.39 -14.83
N VAL A 36 -5.39 3.16 -15.73
CA VAL A 36 -6.12 4.20 -16.44
C VAL A 36 -7.61 3.87 -16.50
N SER A 37 -8.44 4.91 -16.56
CA SER A 37 -9.88 4.76 -16.67
C SER A 37 -10.40 5.29 -18.00
N LEU A 38 -10.96 4.40 -18.83
CA LEU A 38 -11.64 4.78 -20.07
C LEU A 38 -12.96 5.51 -19.79
N ARG A 39 -13.52 5.34 -18.59
CA ARG A 39 -14.76 5.99 -18.19
C ARG A 39 -14.66 7.52 -18.23
N GLY A 40 -13.51 8.09 -17.86
CA GLY A 40 -13.25 9.53 -17.93
C GLY A 40 -13.25 10.09 -19.35
N HIS A 41 -13.09 9.24 -20.37
CA HIS A 41 -13.09 9.66 -21.78
C HIS A 41 -14.50 9.69 -22.39
N HIS A 42 -15.52 9.14 -21.72
CA HIS A 42 -16.91 9.10 -22.20
C HIS A 42 -17.06 8.57 -23.65
N GLY A 43 -16.25 7.59 -24.04
CA GLY A 43 -16.24 7.02 -25.39
C GLY A 43 -15.65 7.93 -26.48
N ARG A 44 -15.01 9.06 -26.13
CA ARG A 44 -14.39 9.99 -27.09
C ARG A 44 -13.02 9.55 -27.58
N SER A 45 -12.35 8.68 -26.83
CA SER A 45 -11.06 8.08 -27.17
C SER A 45 -11.22 6.57 -27.27
N SER A 46 -10.52 5.94 -28.20
CA SER A 46 -10.51 4.47 -28.26
C SER A 46 -9.67 3.88 -27.12
N ALA A 47 -9.98 2.64 -26.74
CA ALA A 47 -9.20 1.90 -25.76
C ALA A 47 -7.72 1.80 -26.19
N ASP A 48 -7.45 1.48 -27.46
CA ASP A 48 -6.08 1.39 -27.99
C ASP A 48 -5.28 2.69 -27.83
N GLU A 49 -5.90 3.84 -28.09
CA GLU A 49 -5.23 5.14 -27.97
C GLU A 49 -4.83 5.41 -26.51
N VAL A 50 -5.76 5.19 -25.57
CA VAL A 50 -5.53 5.47 -24.15
C VAL A 50 -4.51 4.48 -23.56
N ILE A 51 -4.64 3.19 -23.89
CA ILE A 51 -3.71 2.15 -23.43
C ILE A 51 -2.32 2.37 -24.02
N GLY A 52 -2.23 2.69 -25.31
CA GLY A 52 -0.96 2.99 -25.98
C GLY A 52 -0.23 4.16 -25.33
N LYS A 53 -0.95 5.22 -24.94
CA LYS A 53 -0.40 6.34 -24.15
C LYS A 53 0.07 5.91 -22.77
N ALA A 54 -0.70 5.09 -22.06
CA ALA A 54 -0.35 4.60 -20.73
C ALA A 54 0.90 3.70 -20.74
N ARG A 55 1.05 2.90 -21.81
CA ARG A 55 2.22 2.03 -22.07
C ARG A 55 3.46 2.78 -22.52
N ALA A 56 3.34 3.99 -23.04
CA ALA A 56 4.49 4.77 -23.50
C ALA A 56 5.48 4.99 -22.34
N GLY A 57 6.67 4.41 -22.47
CA GLY A 57 7.71 4.48 -21.44
C GLY A 57 7.41 3.68 -20.16
N TRP A 58 6.46 2.74 -20.20
CA TRP A 58 6.08 1.92 -19.05
C TRP A 58 6.22 0.43 -19.35
N ALA A 59 7.12 -0.22 -18.61
CA ALA A 59 7.36 -1.66 -18.70
C ALA A 59 6.69 -2.47 -17.57
N GLY A 60 6.11 -1.79 -16.57
CA GLY A 60 5.45 -2.44 -15.44
C GLY A 60 4.02 -2.90 -15.75
N PRO A 61 3.32 -3.45 -14.76
CA PRO A 61 1.91 -3.82 -14.90
C PRO A 61 1.02 -2.63 -15.21
N LEU A 62 0.01 -2.83 -16.06
CA LEU A 62 -1.04 -1.85 -16.37
C LEU A 62 -2.41 -2.46 -16.14
N LEU A 63 -3.25 -1.76 -15.38
CA LEU A 63 -4.66 -2.07 -15.24
C LEU A 63 -5.51 -1.05 -16.00
N VAL A 64 -6.68 -1.48 -16.48
CA VAL A 64 -7.60 -0.59 -17.22
C VAL A 64 -9.02 -0.73 -16.68
N GLU A 65 -9.67 0.38 -16.35
CA GLU A 65 -11.13 0.42 -16.13
C GLU A 65 -11.83 0.62 -17.49
N PRO A 66 -12.66 -0.33 -17.94
CA PRO A 66 -13.41 -0.20 -19.18
C PRO A 66 -14.53 0.84 -19.03
N PHE A 67 -14.90 1.48 -20.14
CA PHE A 67 -16.16 2.23 -20.23
C PHE A 67 -17.31 1.32 -20.66
N SER A 68 -17.03 0.31 -21.50
CA SER A 68 -18.01 -0.65 -21.99
C SER A 68 -17.35 -1.98 -22.38
N ALA A 69 -18.17 -2.99 -22.71
CA ALA A 69 -17.69 -4.29 -23.17
C ALA A 69 -16.90 -4.21 -24.50
N ALA A 70 -17.07 -3.15 -25.29
CA ALA A 70 -16.33 -2.97 -26.54
C ALA A 70 -14.83 -2.72 -26.31
N ASP A 71 -14.46 -2.21 -25.13
CA ASP A 71 -13.06 -1.92 -24.79
C ASP A 71 -12.25 -3.18 -24.48
N LEU A 72 -12.94 -4.29 -24.17
CA LEU A 72 -12.32 -5.49 -23.59
C LEU A 72 -11.35 -6.19 -24.54
N GLY A 73 -11.55 -6.09 -25.86
CA GLY A 73 -10.61 -6.65 -26.84
C GLY A 73 -9.24 -5.99 -26.74
N ALA A 74 -9.19 -4.66 -26.81
CA ALA A 74 -7.95 -3.90 -26.67
C ALA A 74 -7.31 -4.07 -25.29
N ILE A 75 -8.13 -4.14 -24.23
CA ILE A 75 -7.64 -4.41 -22.87
C ILE A 75 -7.00 -5.80 -22.77
N ALA A 76 -7.65 -6.84 -23.30
CA ALA A 76 -7.13 -8.21 -23.27
C ALA A 76 -5.77 -8.35 -23.96
N GLU A 77 -5.54 -7.58 -25.02
CA GLU A 77 -4.29 -7.62 -25.79
C GLU A 77 -3.16 -6.82 -25.13
N ASN A 78 -3.47 -5.74 -24.40
CA ASN A 78 -2.48 -4.72 -24.05
C ASN A 78 -2.37 -4.41 -22.53
N ALA A 79 -3.27 -4.93 -21.70
CA ALA A 79 -3.27 -4.73 -20.24
C ALA A 79 -2.95 -6.02 -19.47
N ASP A 80 -2.55 -5.87 -18.21
CA ASP A 80 -2.25 -6.98 -17.30
C ASP A 80 -3.40 -7.30 -16.35
N GLY A 81 -4.39 -6.42 -16.27
CA GLY A 81 -5.55 -6.55 -15.38
C GLY A 81 -6.66 -5.56 -15.71
N VAL A 82 -7.84 -5.80 -15.15
CA VAL A 82 -9.03 -4.98 -15.34
C VAL A 82 -9.48 -4.40 -14.00
N VAL A 83 -9.87 -3.13 -13.98
CA VAL A 83 -10.54 -2.52 -12.82
C VAL A 83 -12.03 -2.43 -13.10
N ILE A 84 -12.86 -3.11 -12.32
CA ILE A 84 -14.29 -2.84 -12.26
C ILE A 84 -14.49 -1.70 -11.27
N GLY A 85 -14.64 -0.48 -11.81
CA GLY A 85 -14.81 0.71 -11.01
C GLY A 85 -16.11 0.69 -10.19
N ALA A 86 -16.17 1.47 -9.11
CA ALA A 86 -17.28 1.45 -8.14
C ALA A 86 -18.66 1.70 -8.78
N ALA A 87 -18.72 2.44 -9.89
CA ALA A 87 -19.97 2.68 -10.62
C ALA A 87 -20.41 1.52 -11.53
N TRP A 88 -19.47 0.66 -11.91
CA TRP A 88 -19.71 -0.52 -12.76
C TRP A 88 -20.00 -1.78 -11.96
N MET A 89 -19.77 -1.78 -10.65
CA MET A 89 -19.98 -2.94 -9.79
C MET A 89 -21.37 -3.58 -9.97
N GLN A 90 -22.42 -2.77 -10.21
CA GLN A 90 -23.80 -3.25 -10.39
C GLN A 90 -24.19 -3.48 -11.86
N ASP A 91 -23.28 -3.25 -12.82
CA ASP A 91 -23.49 -3.61 -14.22
C ASP A 91 -23.08 -5.07 -14.44
N PHE A 92 -23.99 -5.99 -14.11
CA PHE A 92 -23.71 -7.44 -14.22
C PHE A 92 -23.32 -7.89 -15.62
N ARG A 93 -23.77 -7.21 -16.68
CA ARG A 93 -23.38 -7.56 -18.06
C ARG A 93 -21.93 -7.19 -18.33
N LEU A 94 -21.49 -6.01 -17.88
CA LEU A 94 -20.09 -5.62 -17.97
C LEU A 94 -19.21 -6.50 -17.06
N VAL A 95 -19.63 -6.75 -15.82
CA VAL A 95 -18.91 -7.63 -14.88
C VAL A 95 -18.73 -9.02 -15.49
N GLN A 96 -19.78 -9.62 -16.06
CA GLN A 96 -19.72 -10.92 -16.72
C GLN A 96 -18.72 -10.91 -17.89
N ALA A 97 -18.78 -9.86 -18.72
CA ALA A 97 -17.88 -9.72 -19.85
C ALA A 97 -16.42 -9.61 -19.39
N VAL A 98 -16.15 -8.79 -18.37
CA VAL A 98 -14.82 -8.62 -17.75
C VAL A 98 -14.31 -9.94 -17.17
N ALA A 99 -15.14 -10.67 -16.43
CA ALA A 99 -14.74 -11.95 -15.84
C ALA A 99 -14.25 -12.94 -16.90
N ARG A 100 -14.93 -12.99 -18.06
CA ARG A 100 -14.59 -13.87 -19.18
C ARG A 100 -13.35 -13.46 -19.99
N VAL A 101 -12.80 -12.27 -19.77
CA VAL A 101 -11.56 -11.83 -20.43
C VAL A 101 -10.37 -12.70 -20.01
N GLY A 102 -10.41 -13.29 -18.81
CA GLY A 102 -9.34 -14.13 -18.29
C GLY A 102 -8.15 -13.36 -17.70
N LEU A 103 -8.26 -12.02 -17.59
CA LEU A 103 -7.31 -11.19 -16.87
C LEU A 103 -7.69 -11.06 -15.39
N PRO A 104 -6.73 -10.87 -14.46
CA PRO A 104 -7.00 -10.52 -13.08
C PRO A 104 -7.90 -9.27 -12.96
N VAL A 105 -8.80 -9.29 -11.98
CA VAL A 105 -9.82 -8.24 -11.81
C VAL A 105 -9.71 -7.58 -10.45
N VAL A 106 -9.59 -6.25 -10.42
CA VAL A 106 -9.78 -5.43 -9.23
C VAL A 106 -11.24 -4.96 -9.19
N VAL A 107 -11.98 -5.32 -8.14
CA VAL A 107 -13.40 -4.92 -7.98
C VAL A 107 -13.52 -3.85 -6.90
N GLN A 108 -13.75 -2.61 -7.31
CA GLN A 108 -14.03 -1.51 -6.39
C GLN A 108 -15.43 -1.65 -5.77
N ARG A 109 -15.54 -1.40 -4.46
CA ARG A 109 -16.84 -1.42 -3.77
C ARG A 109 -17.69 -0.23 -4.20
N GLY A 110 -18.89 -0.51 -4.69
CA GLY A 110 -19.90 0.49 -4.96
C GLY A 110 -20.21 1.33 -3.71
N GLN A 111 -20.39 2.64 -3.88
CA GLN A 111 -20.47 3.58 -2.75
C GLN A 111 -21.62 3.30 -1.76
N ALA A 112 -22.67 2.62 -2.22
CA ALA A 112 -23.82 2.21 -1.42
C ALA A 112 -23.90 0.68 -1.19
N ALA A 113 -22.91 -0.08 -1.70
CA ALA A 113 -22.94 -1.53 -1.64
C ALA A 113 -22.58 -2.05 -0.25
N THR A 114 -23.33 -3.03 0.22
CA THR A 114 -23.00 -3.81 1.41
C THR A 114 -21.79 -4.72 1.18
N LEU A 115 -21.25 -5.29 2.26
CA LEU A 115 -20.20 -6.29 2.17
C LEU A 115 -20.66 -7.53 1.38
N GLU A 116 -21.89 -7.99 1.61
CA GLU A 116 -22.48 -9.14 0.93
C GLU A 116 -22.60 -8.92 -0.57
N GLU A 117 -23.12 -7.77 -0.99
CA GLU A 117 -23.24 -7.42 -2.41
C GLU A 117 -21.86 -7.32 -3.08
N TRP A 118 -20.86 -6.82 -2.35
CA TRP A 118 -19.49 -6.74 -2.85
C TRP A 118 -18.83 -8.10 -3.03
N LEU A 119 -18.94 -8.97 -2.02
CA LEU A 119 -18.44 -10.34 -2.11
C LEU A 119 -19.16 -11.14 -3.20
N ALA A 120 -20.46 -10.91 -3.40
CA ALA A 120 -21.23 -11.56 -4.45
C ALA A 120 -20.70 -11.26 -5.86
N ILE A 121 -20.15 -10.07 -6.11
CA ILE A 121 -19.51 -9.75 -7.40
C ILE A 121 -18.24 -10.57 -7.61
N ALA A 122 -17.42 -10.75 -6.57
CA ALA A 122 -16.23 -11.59 -6.67
C ALA A 122 -16.57 -13.06 -6.90
N ASP A 123 -17.58 -13.57 -6.22
CA ASP A 123 -18.06 -14.95 -6.42
C ASP A 123 -18.72 -15.13 -7.79
N TYR A 124 -19.36 -14.07 -8.32
CA TYR A 124 -19.88 -14.06 -9.69
C TYR A 124 -18.76 -14.13 -10.73
N CYS A 125 -17.68 -13.37 -10.58
CA CYS A 125 -16.49 -13.51 -11.43
C CYS A 125 -15.93 -14.95 -11.40
N ALA A 126 -15.85 -15.56 -10.21
CA ALA A 126 -15.39 -16.94 -10.06
C ALA A 126 -16.31 -17.95 -10.75
N ALA A 127 -17.64 -17.75 -10.66
CA ALA A 127 -18.64 -18.58 -11.35
C ALA A 127 -18.55 -18.46 -12.89
N GLU A 128 -18.10 -17.31 -13.39
CA GLU A 128 -17.81 -17.08 -14.82
C GLU A 128 -16.40 -17.57 -15.23
N GLY A 129 -15.67 -18.23 -14.34
CA GLY A 129 -14.39 -18.89 -14.61
C GLY A 129 -13.15 -18.08 -14.23
N ASN A 130 -13.29 -16.96 -13.53
CA ASN A 130 -12.17 -16.11 -13.14
C ASN A 130 -12.13 -15.86 -11.63
N ASP A 131 -11.29 -16.62 -10.93
CA ASP A 131 -11.08 -16.49 -9.48
C ASP A 131 -9.89 -15.55 -9.13
N GLN A 132 -9.28 -14.91 -10.12
CA GLN A 132 -8.17 -13.95 -9.93
C GLN A 132 -8.73 -12.57 -9.57
N VAL A 133 -9.42 -12.49 -8.44
CA VAL A 133 -10.12 -11.28 -8.00
C VAL A 133 -9.42 -10.64 -6.80
N VAL A 134 -9.13 -9.35 -6.92
CA VAL A 134 -8.71 -8.46 -5.84
C VAL A 134 -9.87 -7.55 -5.49
N LEU A 135 -10.21 -7.46 -4.22
CA LEU A 135 -11.24 -6.55 -3.74
C LEU A 135 -10.61 -5.17 -3.47
N CYS A 136 -11.23 -4.07 -3.86
CA CYS A 136 -10.79 -2.71 -3.51
C CYS A 136 -11.87 -1.90 -2.76
N GLU A 137 -11.63 -1.55 -1.50
CA GLU A 137 -12.51 -0.66 -0.73
C GLU A 137 -12.37 0.78 -1.24
N SER A 138 -13.44 1.33 -1.81
CA SER A 138 -13.46 2.67 -2.43
C SER A 138 -14.40 3.67 -1.76
N GLY A 139 -14.86 3.31 -0.56
CA GLY A 139 -15.56 4.20 0.36
C GLY A 139 -17.01 4.50 -0.01
N SER A 140 -17.71 5.06 0.97
CA SER A 140 -19.12 5.42 0.88
C SER A 140 -19.32 6.93 0.89
N ARG A 141 -20.32 7.42 0.15
CA ARG A 141 -20.70 8.83 0.22
C ARG A 141 -21.25 9.16 1.60
N THR A 142 -20.73 10.23 2.16
CA THR A 142 -21.23 10.80 3.41
C THR A 142 -22.27 11.88 3.13
N HIS A 143 -23.10 12.15 4.14
CA HIS A 143 -24.05 13.27 4.10
C HIS A 143 -23.35 14.65 4.02
N LEU A 144 -22.05 14.71 4.32
CA LEU A 144 -21.22 15.92 4.27
C LEU A 144 -20.58 16.15 2.88
N GLY A 145 -20.86 15.30 1.90
CA GLY A 145 -20.36 15.46 0.52
C GLY A 145 -18.96 14.91 0.26
N GLY A 146 -18.35 14.21 1.22
CA GLY A 146 -17.08 13.49 1.07
C GLY A 146 -17.26 11.97 0.97
N THR A 147 -16.17 11.27 0.69
CA THR A 147 -16.08 9.80 0.74
C THR A 147 -15.41 9.37 2.05
N THR A 148 -15.91 8.29 2.67
CA THR A 148 -15.25 7.66 3.83
C THR A 148 -14.93 6.21 3.53
N LEU A 149 -13.68 5.82 3.73
CA LEU A 149 -13.24 4.43 3.64
C LEU A 149 -13.64 3.67 4.89
N ASP A 150 -14.27 2.50 4.71
CA ASP A 150 -14.58 1.60 5.81
C ASP A 150 -13.50 0.51 5.91
N LEU A 151 -12.46 0.81 6.70
CA LEU A 151 -11.34 -0.11 6.92
C LEU A 151 -11.76 -1.39 7.69
N ALA A 152 -12.85 -1.35 8.46
CA ALA A 152 -13.37 -2.53 9.14
C ALA A 152 -14.07 -3.45 8.14
N LEU A 153 -14.85 -2.90 7.22
CA LEU A 153 -15.46 -3.62 6.12
C LEU A 153 -14.41 -4.22 5.18
N MET A 154 -13.36 -3.46 4.84
CA MET A 154 -12.23 -3.97 4.06
C MET A 154 -11.60 -5.22 4.71
N ARG A 155 -11.38 -5.19 6.03
CA ARG A 155 -10.86 -6.36 6.77
C ARG A 155 -11.84 -7.53 6.77
N ALA A 156 -13.12 -7.26 7.01
CA ALA A 156 -14.14 -8.29 6.98
C ALA A 156 -14.25 -8.97 5.60
N ALA A 157 -14.05 -8.21 4.53
CA ALA A 157 -13.98 -8.74 3.17
C ALA A 157 -12.79 -9.68 2.97
N ALA A 158 -11.60 -9.29 3.43
CA ALA A 158 -10.41 -10.15 3.39
C ALA A 158 -10.63 -11.46 4.18
N GLU A 159 -11.14 -11.35 5.41
CA GLU A 159 -11.34 -12.48 6.31
C GLU A 159 -12.39 -13.48 5.81
N ARG A 160 -13.49 -12.98 5.22
CA ARG A 160 -14.59 -13.83 4.73
C ARG A 160 -14.33 -14.47 3.38
N SER A 161 -13.56 -13.81 2.52
CA SER A 161 -13.31 -14.29 1.16
C SER A 161 -11.98 -15.01 0.99
N GLY A 162 -11.00 -14.73 1.85
CA GLY A 162 -9.60 -15.12 1.64
C GLY A 162 -8.95 -14.44 0.44
N ARG A 163 -9.59 -13.44 -0.18
CA ARG A 163 -9.05 -12.69 -1.32
C ARG A 163 -8.21 -11.50 -0.84
N PRO A 164 -7.23 -11.06 -1.64
CA PRO A 164 -6.50 -9.84 -1.32
C PRO A 164 -7.42 -8.61 -1.37
N VAL A 165 -7.11 -7.62 -0.53
CA VAL A 165 -7.88 -6.37 -0.46
C VAL A 165 -6.99 -5.14 -0.63
N LEU A 166 -7.47 -4.17 -1.38
CA LEU A 166 -6.88 -2.85 -1.58
C LEU A 166 -7.71 -1.79 -0.88
N ALA A 167 -7.10 -0.66 -0.56
CA ALA A 167 -7.81 0.58 -0.23
C ALA A 167 -7.61 1.60 -1.36
N ASP A 168 -8.71 2.10 -1.94
CA ASP A 168 -8.68 3.22 -2.88
C ASP A 168 -8.62 4.53 -2.13
N LEU A 169 -7.46 5.18 -2.19
CA LEU A 169 -7.20 6.45 -1.53
C LEU A 169 -7.52 7.64 -2.45
N GLY A 170 -7.81 7.40 -3.73
CA GLY A 170 -8.00 8.44 -4.73
C GLY A 170 -6.83 9.43 -4.73
N ASP A 171 -7.15 10.71 -4.51
CA ASP A 171 -6.20 11.82 -4.46
C ASP A 171 -5.65 12.12 -3.05
N ASP A 172 -6.00 11.31 -2.03
CA ASP A 172 -5.58 11.52 -0.63
C ASP A 172 -4.63 10.42 -0.13
N PRO A 173 -3.35 10.41 -0.57
CA PRO A 173 -2.37 9.42 -0.14
C PRO A 173 -2.02 9.53 1.36
N ALA A 174 -2.44 10.59 2.07
CA ALA A 174 -2.20 10.71 3.51
C ALA A 174 -2.95 9.64 4.32
N LEU A 175 -3.93 8.97 3.71
CA LEU A 175 -4.65 7.83 4.29
C LEU A 175 -3.87 6.50 4.22
N ALA A 176 -2.78 6.45 3.45
CA ALA A 176 -1.98 5.24 3.25
C ALA A 176 -1.53 4.56 4.57
N PRO A 177 -0.98 5.28 5.58
CA PRO A 177 -0.62 4.67 6.85
C PRO A 177 -1.78 3.93 7.53
N ALA A 178 -2.98 4.51 7.50
CA ALA A 178 -4.17 3.93 8.14
C ALA A 178 -4.64 2.68 7.40
N ALA A 179 -4.69 2.72 6.06
CA ALA A 179 -5.06 1.57 5.24
C ALA A 179 -4.09 0.39 5.41
N VAL A 180 -2.79 0.67 5.41
CA VAL A 180 -1.72 -0.32 5.62
C VAL A 180 -1.84 -0.94 7.01
N ALA A 181 -2.00 -0.11 8.05
CA ALA A 181 -2.19 -0.57 9.43
C ALA A 181 -3.47 -1.41 9.61
N ALA A 182 -4.50 -1.14 8.82
CA ALA A 182 -5.72 -1.94 8.80
C ALA A 182 -5.57 -3.27 8.04
N GLY A 183 -4.45 -3.52 7.35
CA GLY A 183 -4.15 -4.79 6.70
C GLY A 183 -4.50 -4.84 5.21
N ALA A 184 -4.58 -3.69 4.53
CA ALA A 184 -4.62 -3.63 3.08
C ALA A 184 -3.37 -4.30 2.47
N ASP A 185 -3.56 -5.12 1.42
CA ASP A 185 -2.48 -5.73 0.63
C ASP A 185 -1.96 -4.80 -0.47
N GLY A 186 -2.65 -3.69 -0.68
CA GLY A 186 -2.21 -2.63 -1.57
C GLY A 186 -3.09 -1.40 -1.46
N LEU A 187 -2.63 -0.36 -2.13
CA LEU A 187 -3.25 0.94 -2.22
C LEU A 187 -3.55 1.20 -3.69
N LEU A 188 -4.70 1.80 -3.97
CA LEU A 188 -5.04 2.32 -5.28
C LEU A 188 -5.10 3.85 -5.16
N LEU A 189 -4.28 4.54 -5.94
CA LEU A 189 -4.27 6.00 -6.05
C LEU A 189 -5.00 6.42 -7.32
N SER A 190 -5.42 7.68 -7.44
CA SER A 190 -6.07 8.17 -8.65
C SER A 190 -5.13 8.07 -9.87
N CYS A 191 -5.69 7.95 -11.08
CA CYS A 191 -4.90 7.89 -12.31
C CYS A 191 -4.04 9.15 -12.56
N GLY A 192 -4.37 10.27 -11.91
CA GLY A 192 -3.70 11.57 -12.07
C GLY A 192 -2.90 12.01 -10.85
N VAL A 193 -2.67 11.11 -9.89
CA VAL A 193 -1.89 11.42 -8.69
C VAL A 193 -0.50 11.94 -9.07
N THR A 194 0.00 12.93 -8.32
CA THR A 194 1.35 13.46 -8.61
C THR A 194 2.41 12.44 -8.20
N PRO A 195 3.59 12.44 -8.84
CA PRO A 195 4.68 11.55 -8.46
C PRO A 195 5.06 11.66 -6.98
N GLU A 196 5.08 12.87 -6.43
CA GLU A 196 5.43 13.11 -5.02
C GLU A 196 4.39 12.51 -4.07
N ALA A 197 3.11 12.58 -4.43
CA ALA A 197 2.03 11.98 -3.66
C ALA A 197 2.06 10.44 -3.72
N ALA A 198 2.40 9.87 -4.88
CA ALA A 198 2.61 8.43 -5.03
C ALA A 198 3.82 7.95 -4.22
N GLU A 199 4.93 8.69 -4.24
CA GLU A 199 6.13 8.41 -3.45
C GLU A 199 5.83 8.44 -1.95
N ALA A 200 5.07 9.44 -1.48
CA ALA A 200 4.64 9.51 -0.09
C ALA A 200 3.78 8.30 0.33
N ALA A 201 2.89 7.82 -0.55
CA ALA A 201 2.13 6.59 -0.30
C ALA A 201 3.03 5.35 -0.24
N HIS A 202 4.05 5.27 -1.10
CA HIS A 202 5.02 4.18 -1.12
C HIS A 202 5.90 4.17 0.14
N GLU A 203 6.33 5.34 0.60
CA GLU A 203 7.03 5.49 1.88
C GLU A 203 6.15 5.02 3.04
N ALA A 204 4.89 5.46 3.10
CA ALA A 204 3.95 5.01 4.11
C ALA A 204 3.72 3.49 4.08
N ALA A 205 3.55 2.91 2.90
CA ALA A 205 3.41 1.47 2.69
C ALA A 205 4.64 0.70 3.19
N SER A 206 5.83 1.20 2.92
CA SER A 206 7.11 0.60 3.36
C SER A 206 7.27 0.67 4.88
N VAL A 207 7.14 1.87 5.45
CA VAL A 207 7.38 2.11 6.89
C VAL A 207 6.34 1.40 7.74
N VAL A 208 5.04 1.58 7.43
CA VAL A 208 3.97 1.00 8.23
C VAL A 208 3.87 -0.50 7.97
N GLY A 209 4.07 -0.94 6.73
CA GLY A 209 4.08 -2.35 6.36
C GLY A 209 5.09 -3.15 7.17
N ALA A 210 6.33 -2.66 7.26
CA ALA A 210 7.39 -3.29 8.05
C ALA A 210 7.06 -3.40 9.56
N LEU A 211 6.20 -2.51 10.08
CA LEU A 211 5.81 -2.50 11.50
C LEU A 211 4.65 -3.45 11.81
N VAL A 212 3.68 -3.59 10.90
CA VAL A 212 2.38 -4.20 11.21
C VAL A 212 2.11 -5.50 10.46
N ARG A 213 2.82 -5.78 9.37
CA ARG A 213 2.60 -6.97 8.55
C ARG A 213 3.61 -8.05 8.92
N PRO A 214 3.16 -9.19 9.49
CA PRO A 214 4.05 -10.30 9.76
C PRO A 214 4.47 -10.95 8.44
N GLU A 215 5.76 -11.23 8.30
CA GLU A 215 6.32 -11.96 7.17
C GLU A 215 6.89 -13.31 7.63
N ALA A 216 6.64 -14.36 6.85
CA ALA A 216 7.17 -15.70 7.10
C ALA A 216 7.98 -16.17 5.88
N PRO A 217 9.19 -15.60 5.65
CA PRO A 217 9.95 -15.88 4.44
C PRO A 217 10.40 -17.35 4.38
N GLY A 218 10.01 -18.06 3.31
CA GLY A 218 10.38 -19.45 3.07
C GLY A 218 11.76 -19.67 2.43
N SER A 219 12.50 -18.60 2.15
CA SER A 219 13.82 -18.67 1.50
C SER A 219 14.77 -17.57 2.00
N VAL A 220 16.08 -17.76 1.80
CA VAL A 220 17.11 -16.76 2.13
C VAL A 220 16.89 -15.46 1.36
N GLY A 221 16.52 -15.54 0.08
CA GLY A 221 16.23 -14.36 -0.74
C GLY A 221 15.03 -13.58 -0.22
N ALA A 222 13.95 -14.28 0.16
CA ALA A 222 12.77 -13.65 0.75
C ALA A 222 13.09 -13.03 2.12
N ALA A 223 13.89 -13.68 2.95
CA ALA A 223 14.30 -13.15 4.25
C ALA A 223 15.16 -11.90 4.11
N ARG A 224 16.07 -11.85 3.13
CA ARG A 224 16.86 -10.65 2.83
C ARG A 224 15.97 -9.50 2.35
N ALA A 225 15.04 -9.76 1.43
CA ALA A 225 14.10 -8.73 0.99
C ALA A 225 13.23 -8.20 2.15
N ALA A 226 12.86 -9.04 3.11
CA ALA A 226 12.15 -8.61 4.31
C ALA A 226 13.03 -7.72 5.21
N ILE A 227 14.31 -8.06 5.37
CA ILE A 227 15.29 -7.22 6.07
C ILE A 227 15.44 -5.87 5.36
N ASP A 228 15.59 -5.86 4.03
CA ASP A 228 15.75 -4.62 3.25
C ASP A 228 14.56 -3.67 3.45
N ARG A 229 13.33 -4.19 3.59
CA ARG A 229 12.14 -3.39 3.94
C ARG A 229 12.20 -2.82 5.34
N VAL A 230 12.62 -3.62 6.33
CA VAL A 230 12.81 -3.13 7.70
C VAL A 230 13.90 -2.05 7.74
N ASP A 231 14.97 -2.23 6.97
CA ASP A 231 16.07 -1.26 6.89
C ASP A 231 15.65 0.03 6.19
N ALA A 232 14.81 -0.04 5.15
CA ALA A 232 14.19 1.13 4.54
C ALA A 232 13.33 1.91 5.55
N ALA A 233 12.48 1.21 6.32
CA ALA A 233 11.70 1.82 7.39
C ALA A 233 12.58 2.44 8.49
N LEU A 234 13.68 1.76 8.84
CA LEU A 234 14.66 2.27 9.79
C LEU A 234 15.34 3.54 9.28
N ALA A 235 15.69 3.61 7.99
CA ALA A 235 16.29 4.79 7.39
C ALA A 235 15.40 6.04 7.53
N THR A 236 14.10 5.93 7.20
CA THR A 236 13.12 7.02 7.42
C THR A 236 13.06 7.45 8.88
N LEU A 237 13.02 6.50 9.82
CA LEU A 237 12.97 6.80 11.25
C LEU A 237 14.27 7.44 11.77
N LEU A 238 15.42 7.02 11.25
CA LEU A 238 16.72 7.57 11.57
C LEU A 238 16.84 9.02 11.07
N GLU A 239 16.42 9.31 9.85
CA GLU A 239 16.41 10.66 9.29
C GLU A 239 15.55 11.60 10.14
N ARG A 240 14.32 11.19 10.44
CA ARG A 240 13.43 11.94 11.33
C ARG A 240 14.04 12.16 12.71
N ARG A 241 14.72 11.15 13.27
CA ARG A 241 15.39 11.24 14.57
C ARG A 241 16.56 12.24 14.51
N ILE A 242 17.34 12.25 13.44
CA ILE A 242 18.47 13.18 13.25
C ILE A 242 17.95 14.62 13.14
N ALA A 243 16.88 14.86 12.38
CA ALA A 243 16.24 16.18 12.30
C ALA A 243 15.76 16.70 13.67
N LEU A 244 15.18 15.81 14.50
CA LEU A 244 14.81 16.14 15.89
C LEU A 244 16.04 16.42 16.76
N ALA A 245 17.12 15.65 16.60
CA ALA A 245 18.37 15.90 17.31
C ALA A 245 18.96 17.27 16.94
N GLY A 246 18.96 17.64 15.66
CA GLY A 246 19.38 18.98 15.20
C GLY A 246 18.52 20.10 15.80
N THR A 247 17.22 19.89 15.93
CA THR A 247 16.32 20.82 16.63
C THR A 247 16.70 20.99 18.09
N VAL A 248 16.99 19.90 18.80
CA VAL A 248 17.47 19.95 20.19
C VAL A 248 18.80 20.70 20.28
N GLN A 249 19.73 20.48 19.34
CA GLN A 249 21.02 21.18 19.33
C GLN A 249 20.88 22.70 19.22
N ARG A 250 19.97 23.18 18.36
CA ARG A 250 19.68 24.62 18.23
C ARG A 250 19.07 25.24 19.49
N LEU A 251 18.36 24.44 20.28
CA LEU A 251 17.67 24.92 21.50
C LEU A 251 18.54 24.81 22.76
N LYS A 252 19.61 24.01 22.75
CA LYS A 252 20.44 23.78 23.93
C LYS A 252 21.40 24.95 24.19
N PRO A 253 21.62 25.32 25.47
CA PRO A 253 22.64 26.31 25.82
C PRO A 253 24.06 25.82 25.53
N VAL A 254 24.30 24.51 25.59
CA VAL A 254 25.56 23.86 25.19
C VAL A 254 25.23 22.78 24.17
N GLY A 255 25.60 23.01 22.92
CA GLY A 255 25.41 22.06 21.82
C GLY A 255 26.54 21.02 21.69
N GLY A 256 26.41 20.18 20.67
CA GLY A 256 27.37 19.13 20.28
C GLY A 256 27.54 18.03 21.31
N PHE A 257 28.67 17.33 21.23
CA PHE A 257 29.04 16.24 22.13
C PHE A 257 29.11 16.65 23.61
N ARG A 258 29.43 17.92 23.89
CA ARG A 258 29.54 18.46 25.26
C ARG A 258 28.19 18.61 25.95
N GLY A 259 27.10 18.71 25.17
CA GLY A 259 25.73 18.82 25.68
C GLY A 259 25.02 17.49 25.88
N ARG A 260 25.74 16.35 25.87
CA ARG A 260 25.13 15.02 26.07
C ARG A 260 24.65 14.83 27.51
N ASP A 261 23.50 14.18 27.64
CA ASP A 261 22.91 13.82 28.93
C ASP A 261 22.96 12.29 29.07
N MET A 262 24.02 11.82 29.72
CA MET A 262 24.29 10.38 29.87
C MET A 262 23.23 9.66 30.69
N ASP A 263 22.54 10.35 31.61
CA ASP A 263 21.47 9.76 32.40
C ASP A 263 20.22 9.54 31.56
N ARG A 264 19.86 10.53 30.72
CA ARG A 264 18.78 10.39 29.75
C ARG A 264 19.08 9.31 28.73
N GLU A 265 20.30 9.24 28.23
CA GLU A 265 20.70 8.22 27.26
C GLU A 265 20.62 6.80 27.84
N ARG A 266 21.08 6.59 29.09
CA ARG A 266 20.91 5.32 29.81
C ARG A 266 19.42 4.95 29.97
N ARG A 267 18.58 5.90 30.41
CA ARG A 267 17.12 5.68 30.52
C ARG A 267 16.48 5.33 29.17
N LEU A 268 16.95 5.94 28.08
CA LEU A 268 16.47 5.66 26.73
C LEU A 268 16.83 4.24 26.29
N VAL A 269 18.08 3.80 26.50
CA VAL A 269 18.51 2.43 26.18
C VAL A 269 17.69 1.40 26.97
N ALA A 270 17.50 1.62 28.28
CA ALA A 270 16.66 0.75 29.10
C ALA A 270 15.21 0.69 28.60
N ALA A 271 14.64 1.81 28.15
CA ALA A 271 13.30 1.87 27.59
C ALA A 271 13.16 1.17 26.24
N MET A 272 14.20 1.21 25.40
CA MET A 272 14.23 0.50 24.13
C MET A 272 14.49 -1.01 24.32
N ALA A 273 15.31 -1.40 25.30
CA ALA A 273 15.56 -2.81 25.62
C ALA A 273 14.28 -3.55 26.05
N ARG A 274 13.33 -2.86 26.71
CA ARG A 274 12.00 -3.42 27.00
C ARG A 274 11.18 -3.74 25.75
N ARG A 275 11.43 -3.04 24.64
CA ARG A 275 10.76 -3.27 23.34
C ARG A 275 11.55 -4.26 22.47
N ALA A 276 12.86 -4.35 22.64
CA ALA A 276 13.77 -5.25 21.92
C ALA A 276 14.49 -6.21 22.89
N PRO A 277 13.77 -7.15 23.51
CA PRO A 277 14.32 -7.99 24.58
C PRO A 277 15.47 -8.90 24.13
N SER A 278 15.51 -9.29 22.85
CA SER A 278 16.58 -10.12 22.26
C SER A 278 17.95 -9.42 22.23
N LEU A 279 17.95 -8.08 22.15
CA LEU A 279 19.16 -7.27 22.23
C LEU A 279 19.56 -7.02 23.69
N GLY A 280 18.59 -6.66 24.53
CA GLY A 280 18.84 -6.21 25.90
C GLY A 280 19.66 -4.90 25.95
N GLU A 281 19.91 -4.37 27.14
CA GLU A 281 20.58 -3.08 27.28
C GLU A 281 22.04 -3.09 26.78
N ALA A 282 22.78 -4.16 27.09
CA ALA A 282 24.21 -4.26 26.79
C ALA A 282 24.50 -4.23 25.28
N ARG A 283 23.70 -4.91 24.45
CA ARG A 283 23.88 -4.92 22.99
C ARG A 283 23.27 -3.69 22.31
N LEU A 284 22.24 -3.11 22.92
CA LEU A 284 21.54 -1.95 22.35
C LEU A 284 22.27 -0.63 22.63
N ALA A 285 22.99 -0.53 23.75
CA ALA A 285 23.78 0.65 24.11
C ALA A 285 24.74 1.12 23.00
N PRO A 286 25.63 0.27 22.43
CA PRO A 286 26.55 0.70 21.37
C PRO A 286 25.82 1.14 20.09
N VAL A 287 24.72 0.46 19.74
CA VAL A 287 23.88 0.85 18.58
C VAL A 287 23.32 2.26 18.79
N MET A 288 22.71 2.51 19.94
CA MET A 288 22.14 3.82 20.23
C MET A 288 23.19 4.91 20.36
N ASN A 289 24.37 4.59 20.90
CA ASN A 289 25.49 5.52 20.91
C ASN A 289 25.88 5.93 19.49
N ALA A 290 26.05 4.97 18.57
CA ALA A 290 26.39 5.26 17.17
C ALA A 290 25.34 6.17 16.50
N VAL A 291 24.05 5.92 16.73
CA VAL A 291 22.96 6.74 16.17
C VAL A 291 22.92 8.16 16.80
N ILE A 292 23.24 8.30 18.08
CA ILE A 292 23.38 9.63 18.72
C ILE A 292 24.55 10.38 18.11
N GLU A 293 25.73 9.76 18.03
CA GLU A 293 26.94 10.39 17.52
C GLU A 293 26.80 10.81 16.07
N ALA A 294 26.18 9.97 15.22
CA ALA A 294 25.91 10.31 13.83
C ALA A 294 25.07 11.60 13.72
N GLY A 295 23.97 11.69 14.47
CA GLY A 295 23.13 12.90 14.46
C GLY A 295 23.81 14.15 15.02
N LEU A 296 24.72 13.99 16.00
CA LEU A 296 25.54 15.10 16.49
C LEU A 296 26.50 15.63 15.43
N ARG A 297 27.16 14.73 14.68
CA ARG A 297 28.08 15.12 13.59
C ARG A 297 27.33 15.89 12.49
N VAL A 298 26.17 15.39 12.06
CA VAL A 298 25.32 16.08 11.06
C VAL A 298 24.95 17.49 11.53
N ALA A 299 24.49 17.63 12.78
CA ALA A 299 24.12 18.94 13.32
C ALA A 299 25.31 19.92 13.43
N GLU A 300 26.51 19.42 13.75
CA GLU A 300 27.73 20.23 13.76
C GLU A 300 28.17 20.66 12.36
N GLU A 301 27.99 19.81 11.35
CA GLU A 301 28.24 20.14 9.94
C GLU A 301 27.26 21.19 9.41
N ASP A 302 25.97 21.05 9.71
CA ASP A 302 24.94 22.03 9.32
C ASP A 302 25.16 23.40 9.96
N SER A 303 25.66 23.43 11.21
CA SER A 303 25.95 24.70 11.91
C SER A 303 27.16 25.45 11.32
N ARG A 304 27.96 24.80 10.46
CA ARG A 304 29.14 25.39 9.79
C ARG A 304 28.83 25.88 8.36
N ARG A 305 27.65 25.56 7.83
CA ARG A 305 27.17 26.01 6.51
C ARG A 305 26.38 27.30 6.65
#